data_AF-A0A9P6EM99-F1
#
_entry.id   AF-A0A9P6EM99-F1
#
_cell.length_a   1.000
_cell.length_b   1.000
_cell.length_c   1.000
_cell.angle_alpha   90.00
_cell.angle_beta   90.00
_cell.angle_gamma   90.00
#
_symmetry.space_group_name_H-M   'P 1'
#
loop_
_entity.id
_entity.type
_entity.pdbx_description
1 polymer ?
#
loop_
_entity_poly.entity_id
_entity_poly.type
_entity_poly.pdbx_seq_one_letter_code
_entity_poly.pdbx_strand_id
1 'polypeptide(L)'
;DDEFDDSYEGLLNLAATLGDAKPKSTPSDILERLEKGTFQQWKTHESDKRCPICLDDYTDSDKLLKLNNCTHWLHHDCLQVCISILVR
;
A
#
# COMPACT_ATOMS: atom_id res chain seq x y z
N ASP A 1 34.38 -3.90 8.20
CA ASP A 1 33.55 -5.11 8.27
C ASP A 1 32.44 -4.74 9.22
N ASP A 2 31.25 -4.49 8.68
CA ASP A 2 30.19 -3.76 9.39
C ASP A 2 29.67 -4.58 10.58
N GLU A 3 29.80 -3.98 11.77
CA GLU A 3 29.45 -4.54 13.07
C GLU A 3 27.93 -4.43 13.30
N PHE A 4 27.13 -4.97 12.38
CA PHE A 4 25.68 -5.06 12.55
C PHE A 4 25.36 -6.23 13.49
N ASP A 5 24.82 -5.93 14.66
CA ASP A 5 24.37 -6.93 15.63
C ASP A 5 22.99 -7.48 15.22
N ASP A 6 23.02 -8.63 14.53
CA ASP A 6 21.83 -9.38 14.11
C ASP A 6 21.36 -10.42 15.14
N SER A 7 21.93 -10.41 16.34
CA SER A 7 21.46 -11.26 17.44
C SER A 7 20.02 -10.93 17.84
N TYR A 8 19.31 -11.90 18.42
CA TYR A 8 17.94 -11.70 18.90
C TYR A 8 17.82 -10.48 19.83
N GLU A 9 18.77 -10.31 20.75
CA GLU A 9 18.81 -9.18 21.68
C GLU A 9 19.16 -7.86 20.97
N GLY A 10 20.08 -7.89 20.00
CA GLY A 10 20.38 -6.74 19.14
C GLY A 10 19.14 -6.25 18.40
N LEU A 11 18.36 -7.16 17.83
CA LEU A 11 17.10 -6.86 17.14
C LEU A 11 16.01 -6.35 18.10
N LEU A 12 15.90 -6.88 19.32
CA LEU A 12 14.96 -6.37 20.33
C LEU A 12 15.29 -4.95 20.77
N ASN A 13 16.58 -4.65 21.01
CA ASN A 13 17.03 -3.31 21.37
C ASN A 13 16.80 -2.31 20.23
N LEU A 14 17.05 -2.74 18.99
CA LEU A 14 16.75 -1.94 17.80
C LEU A 14 15.25 -1.66 17.69
N ALA A 15 14.40 -2.68 17.86
CA ALA A 15 12.95 -2.51 17.83
C ALA A 15 12.45 -1.55 18.93
N ALA A 16 12.99 -1.66 20.14
CA ALA A 16 12.68 -0.73 21.22
C ALA A 16 13.13 0.72 20.93
N THR A 17 14.25 0.88 20.22
CA THR A 17 14.78 2.20 19.83
C THR A 17 13.97 2.83 18.71
N LEU A 18 13.60 2.05 17.68
CA LEU A 18 12.77 2.51 16.57
C LEU A 18 11.32 2.78 17.01
N GLY A 19 10.83 1.98 17.95
CA GLY A 19 9.44 2.00 18.41
C GLY A 19 8.47 1.49 17.34
N ASP A 20 7.18 1.62 17.62
CA ASP A 20 6.14 1.28 16.66
C ASP A 20 6.20 2.19 15.44
N ALA A 21 5.99 1.61 14.26
CA ALA A 21 5.93 2.36 13.02
C ALA A 21 4.77 3.35 13.10
N LYS A 22 5.11 4.64 13.30
CA LYS A 22 4.10 5.69 13.28
C LYS A 22 3.52 5.78 11.89
N PRO A 23 2.22 5.59 11.78
CA PRO A 23 1.69 5.51 10.48
C PRO A 23 1.55 6.86 9.77
N LYS A 24 1.93 6.92 8.49
CA LYS A 24 1.72 8.09 7.64
C LYS A 24 0.47 7.90 6.79
N SER A 25 -0.67 8.27 7.34
CA SER A 25 -1.94 8.20 6.62
C SER A 25 -2.01 9.24 5.49
N THR A 26 -2.52 8.82 4.33
CA THR A 26 -2.93 9.75 3.26
C THR A 26 -4.26 10.40 3.66
N PRO A 27 -4.38 11.74 3.64
CA PRO A 27 -5.62 12.44 3.98
C PRO A 27 -6.81 11.95 3.16
N SER A 28 -7.99 11.90 3.78
CA SER A 28 -9.21 11.37 3.14
C SER A 28 -9.62 12.16 1.88
N ASP A 29 -9.38 13.46 1.85
CA ASP A 29 -9.64 14.32 0.70
C ASP A 29 -8.78 13.94 -0.52
N ILE A 30 -7.56 13.45 -0.31
CA ILE A 30 -6.70 12.98 -1.39
C ILE A 30 -7.24 11.67 -1.98
N LEU A 31 -7.74 10.76 -1.14
CA LEU A 31 -8.35 9.50 -1.62
C LEU A 31 -9.62 9.73 -2.43
N GLU A 32 -10.44 10.69 -2.00
CA GLU A 32 -11.68 11.01 -2.70
C GLU A 32 -11.39 11.51 -4.13
N ARG A 33 -10.27 12.21 -4.30
CA ARG A 33 -9.82 12.77 -5.58
C ARG A 33 -9.13 11.77 -6.50
N LEU A 34 -8.79 10.57 -6.00
CA LEU A 34 -8.29 9.50 -6.87
C LEU A 34 -9.41 9.02 -7.79
N GLU A 35 -9.07 8.80 -9.05
CA GLU A 35 -9.98 8.19 -10.01
C GLU A 35 -10.38 6.80 -9.49
N LYS A 36 -11.68 6.47 -9.62
CA LYS A 36 -12.23 5.15 -9.26
C LYS A 36 -12.86 4.46 -10.48
N GLY A 37 -12.65 3.16 -10.61
CA GLY A 37 -13.22 2.36 -11.69
C GLY A 37 -12.99 0.87 -11.46
N THR A 38 -13.54 0.02 -12.33
CA THR A 38 -13.26 -1.42 -12.26
C THR A 38 -12.06 -1.80 -13.11
N PHE A 39 -11.39 -2.90 -12.77
CA PHE A 39 -10.29 -3.42 -13.58
C PHE A 39 -10.71 -3.62 -15.04
N GLN A 40 -11.89 -4.19 -15.28
CA GLN A 40 -12.37 -4.42 -16.65
C GLN A 40 -12.58 -3.14 -17.46
N GLN A 41 -12.99 -2.05 -16.81
CA GLN A 41 -13.22 -0.77 -17.49
C GLN A 41 -11.91 -0.11 -17.92
N TRP A 42 -10.83 -0.34 -17.18
CA TRP A 42 -9.60 0.42 -17.32
C TRP A 42 -8.42 -0.36 -17.87
N LYS A 43 -8.42 -1.70 -17.77
CA LYS A 43 -7.32 -2.58 -18.22
C LYS A 43 -6.81 -2.17 -19.60
N THR A 44 -5.51 -1.91 -19.66
CA THR A 44 -4.77 -1.68 -20.91
C THR A 44 -3.73 -2.78 -21.07
N HIS A 45 -2.96 -2.77 -22.15
CA HIS A 45 -1.87 -3.73 -22.30
C HIS A 45 -0.78 -3.57 -21.23
N GLU A 46 -0.55 -2.33 -20.78
CA GLU A 46 0.52 -1.95 -19.84
C GLU A 46 0.03 -1.85 -18.39
N SER A 47 -1.24 -2.16 -18.13
CA SER A 47 -1.76 -2.09 -16.76
C SER A 47 -1.22 -3.21 -15.89
N ASP A 48 -0.97 -2.88 -14.62
CA ASP A 48 -0.69 -3.86 -13.59
C ASP A 48 -1.77 -4.94 -13.56
N LYS A 49 -1.37 -6.18 -13.27
CA LYS A 49 -2.29 -7.32 -13.18
C LYS A 49 -2.52 -7.80 -11.75
N ARG A 50 -1.84 -7.16 -10.79
CA ARG A 50 -1.76 -7.59 -9.40
C ARG A 50 -1.71 -6.38 -8.48
N CYS A 51 -2.42 -6.43 -7.37
CA CYS A 51 -2.35 -5.38 -6.36
C CYS A 51 -1.04 -5.47 -5.56
N PRO A 52 -0.23 -4.41 -5.47
CA PRO A 52 1.02 -4.44 -4.72
C PRO A 52 0.83 -4.44 -3.19
N ILE A 53 -0.39 -4.18 -2.68
CA ILE A 53 -0.69 -4.19 -1.25
C ILE A 53 -1.03 -5.61 -0.78
N CYS A 54 -2.06 -6.23 -1.35
CA CYS A 54 -2.51 -7.56 -0.93
C CYS A 54 -1.82 -8.70 -1.70
N LEU A 55 -1.12 -8.39 -2.79
CA LEU A 55 -0.49 -9.37 -3.68
C LEU A 55 -1.49 -10.32 -4.34
N ASP A 56 -2.74 -9.91 -4.53
CA ASP A 56 -3.71 -10.68 -5.31
C ASP A 56 -3.83 -10.14 -6.74
N ASP A 57 -4.07 -11.04 -7.69
CA ASP A 57 -4.33 -10.69 -9.09
C ASP A 57 -5.70 -10.01 -9.23
N TYR A 58 -5.82 -9.10 -10.19
CA TYR A 58 -7.08 -8.39 -10.43
C TYR A 58 -8.12 -9.27 -11.10
N THR A 59 -9.33 -9.22 -10.57
CA THR A 59 -10.55 -9.68 -11.23
C THR A 59 -11.21 -8.53 -11.97
N ASP A 60 -11.96 -8.85 -13.03
CA ASP A 60 -12.65 -7.86 -13.85
C ASP A 60 -13.62 -6.95 -13.06
N SER A 61 -14.18 -7.46 -11.96
CA SER A 61 -15.09 -6.74 -11.06
C SER A 61 -14.41 -5.91 -9.97
N ASP A 62 -13.08 -6.01 -9.83
CA ASP A 62 -12.36 -5.35 -8.75
C ASP A 62 -12.44 -3.84 -8.85
N LYS A 63 -12.76 -3.19 -7.72
CA LYS A 63 -12.80 -1.74 -7.60
C LYS A 63 -11.39 -1.22 -7.35
N LEU A 64 -10.86 -0.47 -8.30
CA LEU A 64 -9.51 0.03 -8.28
C LEU A 64 -9.48 1.55 -8.13
N LEU A 65 -8.40 2.02 -7.52
CA LEU A 65 -7.97 3.40 -7.48
C LEU A 65 -6.74 3.55 -8.38
N LYS A 66 -6.78 4.54 -9.26
CA LYS A 66 -5.64 4.90 -10.11
C LYS A 66 -4.92 6.11 -9.55
N LEU A 67 -3.60 6.01 -9.45
CA LEU A 67 -2.76 7.13 -9.05
C LEU A 67 -2.57 8.10 -10.23
N ASN A 68 -2.67 9.40 -9.96
CA ASN A 68 -2.76 10.42 -11.01
C ASN A 68 -1.46 10.59 -11.83
N ASN A 69 -0.32 10.19 -11.28
CA ASN A 69 1.01 10.43 -11.86
C ASN A 69 1.78 9.15 -12.22
N CYS A 70 1.14 7.98 -12.19
CA CYS A 70 1.75 6.72 -12.60
C CYS A 70 0.69 5.73 -13.11
N THR A 71 1.14 4.60 -13.65
CA THR A 71 0.26 3.56 -14.21
C THR A 71 -0.21 2.55 -13.17
N HIS A 72 0.16 2.74 -11.90
CA HIS A 72 -0.10 1.76 -10.85
C HIS A 72 -1.53 1.83 -10.33
N TRP A 73 -2.12 0.64 -10.15
CA TRP A 73 -3.47 0.47 -9.62
C TRP A 73 -3.44 -0.21 -8.26
N LEU A 74 -4.46 0.07 -7.46
CA LEU A 74 -4.61 -0.47 -6.11
C LEU A 74 -6.07 -0.81 -5.89
N HIS A 75 -6.40 -1.91 -5.20
CA HIS A 75 -7.78 -2.10 -4.74
C HIS A 75 -8.16 -0.94 -3.82
N HIS A 76 -9.38 -0.44 -4.01
CA HIS A 76 -9.95 0.62 -3.19
C HIS A 76 -9.83 0.29 -1.70
N ASP A 77 -10.20 -0.95 -1.34
CA ASP A 77 -10.23 -1.39 0.05
C ASP A 77 -8.83 -1.58 0.63
N CYS A 78 -7.86 -2.04 -0.18
CA CYS A 78 -6.47 -2.18 0.24
C CYS A 78 -5.86 -0.82 0.60
N LEU A 79 -6.09 0.21 -0.22
CA LEU A 79 -5.58 1.55 0.07
C LEU A 79 -6.26 2.16 1.30
N GLN A 80 -7.57 1.93 1.47
CA GLN A 80 -8.33 2.39 2.63
C GLN A 80 -7.89 1.70 3.94
N VAL A 81 -7.59 0.40 3.91
CA VAL A 81 -7.11 -0.36 5.07
C VAL A 81 -5.71 0.08 5.47
N CYS A 82 -4.79 0.25 4.51
CA CYS A 82 -3.48 0.85 4.79
C CYS A 82 -3.68 2.15 5.56
N ILE A 83 -4.55 3.04 5.10
CA ILE A 83 -4.82 4.32 5.77
C ILE A 83 -5.44 4.16 7.15
N SER A 84 -6.27 3.15 7.39
CA SER A 84 -6.96 2.94 8.67
C SER A 84 -6.07 2.30 9.75
N ILE A 85 -5.22 1.35 9.36
CA ILE A 85 -4.12 0.87 10.21
C ILE A 85 -3.16 2.02 10.51
N LEU A 86 -3.13 3.00 9.59
CA LEU A 86 -2.29 4.16 9.67
C LEU A 86 -2.84 5.38 10.48
N VAL A 87 -3.95 5.25 11.22
CA VAL A 87 -4.54 6.35 12.03
C VAL A 87 -4.74 5.97 13.51
N ARG A 88 -4.36 4.75 13.90
CA ARG A 88 -4.39 4.32 15.31
C ARG A 88 -3.06 4.54 16.02
#